data_AF-A0AA85BI47-F1
#
_entry.id   AF-A0AA85BI47-F1
#
_cell.length_a   1.000
_cell.length_b   1.000
_cell.length_c   1.000
_cell.angle_alpha   90.00
_cell.angle_beta   90.00
_cell.angle_gamma   90.00
#
_symmetry.space_group_name_H-M   'P 1'
#
loop_
_entity.id
_entity.type
_entity.pdbx_description
1 polymer ?
#
loop_
_entity_poly.entity_id
_entity_poly.type
_entity_poly.pdbx_seq_one_letter_code
_entity_poly.pdbx_strand_id
1 'polypeptide(L)'
;MNLAEEKLQELLDNKDELKEDDICIRVIGNLALLPAKVQNLAAQLMLVTRNHSKSILNICMAYNSRNDITNAMEIVRLGVKEGKIIPSDITQKLLSKCLYTRLSKPLDLLIRTSGEIRLSDFLTWQVLENDTIYKFINNYWPEFSWWDFLSSILHYQISYLQLSPLIHSKRMMYNKLNNIHNDDSMNNNFILNRIHSNENEAHQQRINSFLDYLDQTFWQNMTILATSF
;
A
#
# COMPACT_ATOMS: atom_id res chain seq x y z
N MET A 1 -21.78 -13.43 -2.87
CA MET A 1 -21.29 -12.15 -2.29
C MET A 1 -22.10 -11.70 -1.06
N ASN A 2 -23.17 -12.41 -0.68
CA ASN A 2 -24.03 -12.04 0.46
C ASN A 2 -23.27 -11.81 1.77
N LEU A 3 -22.29 -12.67 2.11
CA LEU A 3 -21.47 -12.48 3.31
C LEU A 3 -20.70 -11.16 3.31
N ALA A 4 -20.17 -10.73 2.16
CA ALA A 4 -19.46 -9.46 2.05
C ALA A 4 -20.42 -8.28 2.21
N GLU A 5 -21.62 -8.36 1.61
CA GLU A 5 -22.65 -7.33 1.81
C GLU A 5 -23.08 -7.24 3.27
N GLU A 6 -23.38 -8.37 3.90
CA GLU A 6 -23.78 -8.46 5.30
C GLU A 6 -22.73 -7.87 6.22
N LYS A 7 -21.45 -8.27 6.07
CA LYS A 7 -20.37 -7.79 6.95
C LYS A 7 -20.00 -6.34 6.72
N LEU A 8 -20.04 -5.85 5.48
CA LEU A 8 -19.83 -4.41 5.22
C LEU A 8 -20.98 -3.57 5.77
N GLN A 9 -22.22 -4.05 5.67
CA GLN A 9 -23.38 -3.39 6.27
C GLN A 9 -23.27 -3.37 7.80
N GLU A 10 -22.93 -4.50 8.43
CA GLU A 10 -22.74 -4.60 9.88
C GLU A 10 -21.66 -3.61 10.38
N LEU A 11 -20.53 -3.49 9.68
CA LEU A 11 -19.50 -2.50 10.00
C LEU A 11 -19.98 -1.05 9.85
N LEU A 12 -20.85 -0.77 8.87
CA LEU A 12 -21.44 0.56 8.69
C LEU A 12 -22.46 0.89 9.78
N ASP A 13 -23.27 -0.09 10.17
CA ASP A 13 -24.26 0.04 11.24
C ASP A 13 -23.54 0.30 12.59
N ASN A 14 -22.37 -0.31 12.80
CA ASN A 14 -21.51 -0.14 13.99
C ASN A 14 -20.42 0.94 13.83
N LYS A 15 -20.62 1.94 12.97
CA LYS A 15 -19.62 3.00 12.71
C LYS A 15 -19.18 3.79 13.95
N ASP A 16 -20.02 3.88 14.97
CA ASP A 16 -19.71 4.60 16.20
C ASP A 16 -18.65 3.86 17.03
N GLU A 17 -18.69 2.52 17.05
CA GLU A 17 -17.64 1.69 17.66
C GLU A 17 -16.32 1.84 16.90
N LEU A 18 -16.36 1.83 15.56
CA LEU A 18 -15.19 2.06 14.72
C LEU A 18 -14.55 3.45 14.97
N LYS A 19 -15.37 4.44 15.33
CA LYS A 19 -14.92 5.78 15.68
C LYS A 19 -14.33 5.84 17.08
N GLU A 20 -14.94 5.16 18.06
CA GLU A 20 -14.42 5.06 19.42
C GLU A 20 -13.02 4.42 19.44
N ASP A 21 -12.83 3.36 18.64
CA ASP A 21 -11.54 2.68 18.52
C ASP A 21 -10.57 3.35 17.53
N ASP A 22 -11.02 4.37 16.79
CA ASP A 22 -10.30 5.11 15.75
C ASP A 22 -9.72 4.19 14.65
N ILE A 23 -10.59 3.35 14.08
CA ILE A 23 -10.25 2.36 13.05
C ILE A 23 -10.62 2.88 11.65
N CYS A 24 -9.62 3.00 10.78
CA CYS A 24 -9.79 3.26 9.35
C CYS A 24 -9.96 1.94 8.60
N ILE A 25 -11.10 1.77 7.91
CA ILE A 25 -11.34 0.59 7.08
C ILE A 25 -11.08 0.94 5.62
N ARG A 26 -10.36 0.08 4.91
CA ARG A 26 -10.11 0.21 3.47
C ARG A 26 -10.41 -1.09 2.76
N VAL A 27 -11.17 -1.05 1.68
CA VAL A 27 -11.35 -2.19 0.78
C VAL A 27 -10.45 -1.98 -0.43
N ILE A 28 -9.46 -2.86 -0.61
CA ILE A 28 -8.44 -2.73 -1.64
C ILE A 28 -8.53 -3.87 -2.67
N GLY A 29 -8.29 -3.53 -3.94
CA GLY A 29 -8.46 -4.42 -5.09
C GLY A 29 -9.33 -3.80 -6.17
N ASN A 30 -9.70 -4.58 -7.18
CA ASN A 30 -10.49 -4.08 -8.30
C ASN A 30 -11.98 -4.05 -7.95
N LEU A 31 -12.43 -2.94 -7.36
CA LEU A 31 -13.83 -2.76 -6.93
C LEU A 31 -14.83 -2.91 -8.08
N ALA A 32 -14.45 -2.56 -9.32
CA ALA A 32 -15.33 -2.68 -10.48
C ALA A 32 -15.75 -4.13 -10.80
N LEU A 33 -15.02 -5.14 -10.28
CA LEU A 33 -15.38 -6.54 -10.41
C LEU A 33 -16.37 -7.03 -9.34
N LEU A 34 -16.67 -6.20 -8.33
CA LEU A 34 -17.59 -6.54 -7.25
C LEU A 34 -19.03 -6.19 -7.64
N PRO A 35 -20.06 -6.81 -7.05
CA PRO A 35 -21.44 -6.37 -7.24
C PRO A 35 -21.65 -4.92 -6.79
N ALA A 36 -22.52 -4.19 -7.48
CA ALA A 36 -22.73 -2.76 -7.25
C ALA A 36 -23.04 -2.42 -5.78
N LYS A 37 -23.84 -3.24 -5.09
CA LYS A 37 -24.14 -3.05 -3.67
C LYS A 37 -22.91 -3.20 -2.77
N VAL A 38 -22.02 -4.16 -3.04
CA VAL A 38 -20.74 -4.31 -2.32
C VAL A 38 -19.84 -3.09 -2.57
N GLN A 39 -19.78 -2.61 -3.81
CA GLN A 39 -19.01 -1.40 -4.15
C GLN A 39 -19.51 -0.18 -3.36
N ASN A 40 -20.84 0.01 -3.32
CA ASN A 40 -21.48 1.10 -2.61
C ASN A 40 -21.20 1.05 -1.09
N LEU A 41 -21.41 -0.11 -0.45
CA LEU A 41 -21.14 -0.29 0.99
C LEU A 41 -19.65 -0.08 1.31
N ALA A 42 -18.75 -0.63 0.50
CA ALA A 42 -17.31 -0.42 0.66
C ALA A 42 -16.96 1.08 0.56
N ALA A 43 -17.52 1.79 -0.43
CA ALA A 43 -17.28 3.22 -0.61
C ALA A 43 -17.79 4.05 0.58
N GLN A 44 -19.01 3.78 1.07
CA GLN A 44 -19.54 4.43 2.27
C GLN A 44 -18.66 4.20 3.50
N LEU A 45 -18.25 2.94 3.73
CA LEU A 45 -17.45 2.58 4.90
C LEU A 45 -16.07 3.24 4.88
N MET A 46 -15.43 3.27 3.71
CA MET A 46 -14.16 3.96 3.51
C MET A 46 -14.29 5.47 3.73
N LEU A 47 -15.37 6.11 3.28
CA LEU A 47 -15.60 7.54 3.49
C LEU A 47 -15.83 7.89 4.96
N VAL A 48 -16.66 7.10 5.66
CA VAL A 48 -16.99 7.33 7.08
C VAL A 48 -15.74 7.19 7.96
N THR A 49 -14.85 6.25 7.63
CA THR A 49 -13.66 5.95 8.44
C THR A 49 -12.36 6.59 7.91
N ARG A 50 -12.42 7.42 6.86
CA ARG A 50 -11.23 7.94 6.16
C ARG A 50 -10.27 8.76 7.03
N ASN A 51 -10.81 9.47 8.01
CA ASN A 51 -10.06 10.38 8.88
C ASN A 51 -9.52 9.68 10.13
N HIS A 52 -9.83 8.40 10.32
CA HIS A 52 -9.33 7.63 11.45
C HIS A 52 -7.86 7.26 11.22
N SER A 53 -7.05 7.21 12.29
CA SER A 53 -5.59 7.13 12.14
C SER A 53 -4.88 6.15 13.08
N LYS A 54 -5.49 5.77 14.20
CA LYS A 54 -4.90 4.87 15.20
C LYS A 54 -4.66 3.47 14.62
N SER A 55 -5.63 2.90 13.92
CA SER A 55 -5.52 1.58 13.27
C SER A 55 -6.06 1.61 11.86
N ILE A 56 -5.47 0.80 10.97
CA ILE A 56 -5.91 0.66 9.58
C ILE A 56 -6.14 -0.82 9.29
N LEU A 57 -7.36 -1.19 8.90
CA LEU A 57 -7.70 -2.52 8.40
C LEU A 57 -7.89 -2.47 6.89
N ASN A 58 -7.00 -3.15 6.15
CA ASN A 58 -7.13 -3.32 4.71
C ASN A 58 -7.78 -4.67 4.39
N ILE A 59 -8.97 -4.65 3.81
CA ILE A 59 -9.69 -5.84 3.35
C ILE A 59 -9.46 -5.99 1.85
N CYS A 60 -8.73 -7.03 1.45
CA CYS A 60 -8.42 -7.29 0.05
C CYS A 60 -9.60 -8.02 -0.64
N MET A 61 -10.30 -7.36 -1.57
CA MET A 61 -11.42 -7.94 -2.33
C MET A 61 -11.19 -7.80 -3.84
N ALA A 62 -11.43 -8.87 -4.59
CA ALA A 62 -11.06 -8.94 -6.02
C ALA A 62 -9.61 -8.45 -6.26
N TYR A 63 -8.70 -8.90 -5.39
CA TYR A 63 -7.31 -8.46 -5.33
C TYR A 63 -6.36 -9.57 -5.75
N ASN A 64 -5.33 -9.19 -6.51
CA ASN A 64 -4.08 -9.93 -6.67
C ASN A 64 -2.96 -8.92 -6.98
N SER A 65 -1.71 -9.26 -6.66
CA SER A 65 -0.60 -8.31 -6.78
C SER A 65 -0.27 -7.93 -8.20
N ARG A 66 -0.45 -8.82 -9.18
CA ARG A 66 -0.28 -8.48 -10.60
C ARG A 66 -1.24 -7.39 -11.06
N ASN A 67 -2.51 -7.45 -10.62
CA ASN A 67 -3.51 -6.41 -10.91
C ASN A 67 -3.18 -5.10 -10.19
N ASP A 68 -2.74 -5.15 -8.92
CA ASP A 68 -2.30 -3.97 -8.16
C ASP A 68 -1.15 -3.25 -8.90
N ILE A 69 -0.13 -3.99 -9.31
CA ILE A 69 1.02 -3.45 -10.05
C ILE A 69 0.58 -2.89 -11.41
N THR A 70 -0.28 -3.61 -12.14
CA THR A 70 -0.78 -3.15 -13.44
C THR A 70 -1.62 -1.88 -13.31
N ASN A 71 -2.46 -1.79 -12.28
CA ASN A 71 -3.23 -0.58 -11.98
C ASN A 71 -2.32 0.60 -11.61
N ALA A 72 -1.29 0.37 -10.79
CA ALA A 72 -0.30 1.39 -10.46
C ALA A 72 0.46 1.89 -11.71
N MET A 73 0.81 0.99 -12.63
CA MET A 73 1.42 1.37 -13.91
C MET A 73 0.48 2.21 -14.77
N GLU A 74 -0.81 1.86 -14.82
CA GLU A 74 -1.82 2.63 -15.58
C GLU A 74 -2.03 4.03 -14.98
N ILE A 75 -2.05 4.15 -13.65
CA ILE A 75 -2.08 5.44 -12.95
C ILE A 75 -0.88 6.32 -13.35
N VAL A 76 0.34 5.76 -13.33
CA VAL A 76 1.55 6.47 -13.76
C VAL A 76 1.46 6.86 -15.24
N ARG A 77 1.01 5.94 -16.10
CA ARG A 77 0.85 6.19 -17.54
C ARG A 77 -0.12 7.34 -17.81
N LEU A 78 -1.23 7.41 -17.08
CA LEU A 78 -2.20 8.51 -17.16
C LEU A 78 -1.60 9.81 -16.63
N GLY A 79 -0.89 9.78 -15.50
CA GLY A 79 -0.20 10.95 -14.96
C GLY A 79 0.81 11.56 -15.94
N VAL A 80 1.56 10.73 -16.66
CA VAL A 80 2.47 11.19 -17.73
C VAL A 80 1.69 11.77 -18.92
N LYS A 81 0.65 11.07 -19.37
CA LYS A 81 -0.18 11.52 -20.51
C LYS A 81 -0.85 12.87 -20.23
N GLU A 82 -1.26 13.12 -19.01
CA GLU A 82 -1.90 14.36 -18.55
C GLU A 82 -0.90 15.46 -18.19
N GLY A 83 0.41 15.20 -18.29
CA GLY A 83 1.47 16.16 -17.96
C GLY A 83 1.59 16.47 -16.46
N LYS A 84 1.05 15.62 -15.59
CA LYS A 84 1.15 15.77 -14.12
C LYS A 84 2.52 15.36 -13.60
N ILE A 85 3.13 14.38 -14.26
CA ILE A 85 4.50 13.90 -14.03
C ILE A 85 5.21 13.73 -15.38
N ILE A 86 6.53 13.65 -15.37
CA ILE A 86 7.33 13.36 -16.56
C ILE A 86 7.91 11.93 -16.52
N PRO A 87 8.30 11.32 -17.66
CA PRO A 87 8.83 9.95 -17.68
C PRO A 87 10.01 9.71 -16.74
N SER A 88 10.87 10.71 -16.53
CA SER A 88 12.01 10.62 -15.61
C SER A 88 11.60 10.66 -14.13
N ASP A 89 10.36 10.98 -13.81
CA ASP A 89 9.83 10.92 -12.44
C ASP A 89 9.46 9.48 -12.03
N ILE A 90 9.38 8.55 -12.98
CA ILE A 90 9.00 7.16 -12.75
C ILE A 90 10.11 6.42 -12.01
N THR A 91 9.83 6.09 -10.76
CA THR A 91 10.74 5.37 -9.87
C THR A 91 10.00 4.25 -9.14
N GLN A 92 10.74 3.32 -8.53
CA GLN A 92 10.16 2.31 -7.64
C GLN A 92 9.32 2.97 -6.53
N LYS A 93 9.83 4.07 -5.94
CA LYS A 93 9.13 4.83 -4.89
C LYS A 93 7.82 5.42 -5.38
N LEU A 94 7.78 5.98 -6.59
CA LEU A 94 6.54 6.48 -7.18
C LEU A 94 5.54 5.35 -7.41
N LEU A 95 6.00 4.20 -7.93
CA LEU A 95 5.11 3.05 -8.15
C LEU A 95 4.50 2.55 -6.84
N SER A 96 5.30 2.43 -5.77
CA SER A 96 4.80 2.07 -4.43
C SER A 96 3.72 3.04 -3.92
N LYS A 97 3.83 4.33 -4.27
CA LYS A 97 2.84 5.35 -3.96
C LYS A 97 1.58 5.30 -4.85
N CYS A 98 1.58 4.51 -5.92
CA CYS A 98 0.42 4.30 -6.78
C CYS A 98 -0.31 2.97 -6.53
N LEU A 99 0.26 2.06 -5.71
CA LEU A 99 -0.39 0.81 -5.31
C LEU A 99 -1.61 1.07 -4.40
N TYR A 100 -2.50 0.09 -4.30
CA TYR A 100 -3.66 0.19 -3.39
C TYR A 100 -3.25 0.40 -1.92
N THR A 101 -2.06 -0.06 -1.53
CA THR A 101 -1.52 0.06 -0.17
C THR A 101 -0.79 1.38 0.09
N ARG A 102 -0.84 2.39 -0.81
CA ARG A 102 -0.03 3.63 -0.70
C ARG A 102 -0.20 4.40 0.62
N LEU A 103 -1.37 4.27 1.25
CA LEU A 103 -1.74 4.93 2.50
C LEU A 103 -1.50 4.03 3.74
N SER A 104 -0.93 2.84 3.57
CA SER A 104 -0.67 1.87 4.63
C SER A 104 0.77 1.96 5.13
N LYS A 105 1.00 1.48 6.35
CA LYS A 105 2.36 1.29 6.87
C LYS A 105 3.07 0.15 6.11
N PRO A 106 4.41 0.12 6.12
CA PRO A 106 5.20 -1.00 5.62
C PRO A 106 4.71 -2.36 6.15
N LEU A 107 4.83 -3.40 5.34
CA LEU A 107 4.46 -4.77 5.72
C LEU A 107 5.65 -5.45 6.41
N ASP A 108 5.58 -5.62 7.73
CA ASP A 108 6.67 -6.23 8.49
C ASP A 108 6.56 -7.77 8.56
N LEU A 109 5.35 -8.28 8.70
CA LEU A 109 5.05 -9.69 8.91
C LEU A 109 3.89 -10.13 8.02
N LEU A 110 4.09 -11.22 7.26
CA LEU A 110 3.04 -11.90 6.51
C LEU A 110 2.78 -13.27 7.09
N ILE A 111 1.57 -13.47 7.63
CA ILE A 111 1.12 -14.76 8.18
C ILE A 111 0.24 -15.45 7.14
N ARG A 112 0.51 -16.73 6.87
CA ARG A 112 -0.33 -17.58 6.02
C ARG A 112 -0.67 -18.89 6.71
N THR A 113 -1.95 -19.16 6.83
CA THR A 113 -2.52 -20.38 7.43
C THR A 113 -2.61 -21.53 6.43
N SER A 114 -3.19 -22.66 6.86
CA SER A 114 -3.49 -23.88 6.10
C SER A 114 -2.28 -24.69 5.60
N GLY A 115 -1.08 -24.44 6.11
CA GLY A 115 0.13 -25.19 5.78
C GLY A 115 0.73 -24.91 4.39
N GLU A 116 0.18 -23.93 3.67
CA GLU A 116 0.56 -23.66 2.29
C GLU A 116 1.78 -22.75 2.19
N ILE A 117 2.87 -23.25 1.60
CA ILE A 117 4.14 -22.52 1.49
C ILE A 117 4.23 -21.78 0.15
N ARG A 118 3.37 -20.78 -0.04
CA ARG A 118 3.39 -19.88 -1.22
C ARG A 118 2.76 -18.53 -0.86
N LEU A 119 2.90 -17.52 -1.73
CA LEU A 119 2.23 -16.22 -1.54
C LEU A 119 0.86 -16.13 -2.24
N SER A 120 0.58 -16.98 -3.23
CA SER A 120 -0.68 -16.93 -4.01
C SER A 120 -0.98 -15.54 -4.59
N ASP A 121 0.03 -14.86 -5.13
CA ASP A 121 -0.13 -13.52 -5.74
C ASP A 121 -0.68 -12.47 -4.76
N PHE A 122 -0.22 -12.53 -3.50
CA PHE A 122 -0.64 -11.64 -2.43
C PHE A 122 0.53 -10.76 -1.95
N LEU A 123 0.31 -9.44 -1.98
CA LEU A 123 1.22 -8.36 -1.57
C LEU A 123 2.68 -8.53 -2.04
N THR A 124 2.92 -9.10 -3.23
CA THR A 124 4.27 -9.50 -3.66
C THR A 124 5.24 -8.32 -3.79
N TRP A 125 4.76 -7.14 -4.20
CA TRP A 125 5.56 -5.92 -4.23
C TRP A 125 5.94 -5.46 -2.82
N GLN A 126 4.93 -5.32 -1.95
CA GLN A 126 5.06 -4.81 -0.58
C GLN A 126 5.96 -5.73 0.26
N VAL A 127 5.85 -7.03 0.03
CA VAL A 127 6.66 -8.06 0.66
C VAL A 127 8.15 -7.89 0.35
N LEU A 128 8.49 -7.68 -0.92
CA LEU A 128 9.89 -7.54 -1.35
C LEU A 128 10.47 -6.16 -1.03
N GLU A 129 9.63 -5.13 -1.10
CA GLU A 129 10.00 -3.75 -0.78
C GLU A 129 10.39 -3.59 0.70
N ASN A 130 9.68 -4.26 1.60
CA ASN A 130 9.83 -4.06 3.05
C ASN A 130 10.67 -5.13 3.74
N ASP A 131 11.28 -6.06 2.99
CA ASP A 131 12.01 -7.19 3.55
C ASP A 131 11.15 -7.99 4.56
N THR A 132 9.88 -8.20 4.21
CA THR A 132 8.85 -8.80 5.06
C THR A 132 9.24 -10.19 5.53
N ILE A 133 9.02 -10.46 6.82
CA ILE A 133 9.19 -11.79 7.40
C ILE A 133 7.92 -12.61 7.17
N TYR A 134 8.08 -13.88 6.80
CA TYR A 134 6.97 -14.79 6.54
C TYR A 134 6.78 -15.77 7.68
N LYS A 135 5.53 -16.05 8.02
CA LYS A 135 5.15 -17.12 8.94
C LYS A 135 4.07 -17.99 8.32
N PHE A 136 4.44 -19.22 7.97
CA PHE A 136 3.49 -20.25 7.52
C PHE A 136 3.03 -21.09 8.72
N ILE A 137 1.71 -21.30 8.82
CA ILE A 137 1.05 -22.00 9.94
C ILE A 137 0.15 -23.07 9.38
N ASN A 138 0.14 -24.24 10.00
CA ASN A 138 -0.60 -25.40 9.51
C ASN A 138 -2.11 -25.32 9.77
N ASN A 139 -2.52 -24.69 10.88
CA ASN A 139 -3.92 -24.53 11.27
C ASN A 139 -4.74 -23.84 10.17
N TYR A 140 -6.00 -24.19 10.02
CA TYR A 140 -6.91 -23.50 9.11
C TYR A 140 -7.27 -22.11 9.65
N TRP A 141 -7.65 -21.17 8.78
CA TRP A 141 -8.00 -19.80 9.18
C TRP A 141 -9.08 -19.74 10.28
N PRO A 142 -10.18 -20.51 10.23
CA PRO A 142 -11.18 -20.51 11.30
C PRO A 142 -10.67 -21.05 12.65
N GLU A 143 -9.54 -21.76 12.65
CA GLU A 143 -8.90 -22.34 13.85
C GLU A 143 -7.72 -21.48 14.34
N PHE A 144 -7.42 -20.36 13.67
CA PHE A 144 -6.32 -19.49 14.02
C PHE A 144 -6.57 -18.84 15.38
N SER A 145 -5.70 -19.17 16.34
CA SER A 145 -5.87 -18.78 17.75
C SER A 145 -4.98 -17.60 18.13
N TRP A 146 -5.25 -17.04 19.31
CA TRP A 146 -4.38 -16.05 19.95
C TRP A 146 -2.93 -16.57 20.11
N TRP A 147 -2.74 -17.88 20.37
CA TRP A 147 -1.42 -18.48 20.51
C TRP A 147 -0.66 -18.54 19.18
N ASP A 148 -1.38 -18.76 18.07
CA ASP A 148 -0.79 -18.71 16.73
C ASP A 148 -0.34 -17.29 16.37
N PHE A 149 -1.14 -16.29 16.72
CA PHE A 149 -0.76 -14.89 16.58
C PHE A 149 0.48 -14.55 17.41
N LEU A 150 0.50 -14.90 18.70
CA LEU A 150 1.65 -14.64 19.56
C LEU A 150 2.92 -15.35 19.07
N SER A 151 2.81 -16.61 18.64
CA SER A 151 3.90 -17.37 18.02
C SER A 151 4.44 -16.68 16.77
N SER A 152 3.56 -16.07 15.97
CA SER A 152 3.94 -15.32 14.77
C SER A 152 4.71 -14.05 15.10
N ILE A 153 4.29 -13.31 16.14
CA ILE A 153 5.01 -12.13 16.63
C ILE A 153 6.39 -12.50 17.19
N LEU A 154 6.48 -13.57 17.98
CA LEU A 154 7.77 -14.07 18.50
C LEU A 154 8.70 -14.49 17.36
N HIS A 155 8.16 -15.16 16.34
CA HIS A 155 8.91 -15.52 15.15
C HIS A 155 9.45 -14.28 14.43
N TYR A 156 8.61 -13.27 14.23
CA TYR A 156 9.03 -11.98 13.66
C TYR A 156 10.20 -11.37 14.45
N GLN A 157 10.09 -11.27 15.78
CA GLN A 157 11.13 -10.68 16.61
C GLN A 157 12.47 -11.42 16.49
N ILE A 158 12.44 -12.77 16.55
CA ILE A 158 13.65 -13.60 16.44
C ILE A 158 14.27 -13.48 15.04
N SER A 159 13.46 -13.62 14.00
CA SER A 159 13.92 -13.54 12.61
C SER A 159 14.43 -12.15 12.26
N TYR A 160 13.79 -11.09 12.77
CA TYR A 160 14.25 -9.73 12.56
C TYR A 160 15.63 -9.50 13.17
N LEU A 161 15.87 -9.98 14.40
CA LEU A 161 17.20 -9.88 15.01
C LEU A 161 18.28 -10.58 14.16
N GLN A 162 17.98 -11.79 13.66
CA GLN A 162 18.89 -12.57 12.83
C GLN A 162 19.16 -11.94 11.46
N LEU A 163 18.12 -11.39 10.81
CA LEU A 163 18.19 -10.87 9.46
C LEU A 163 18.54 -9.39 9.40
N SER A 164 18.42 -8.65 10.51
CA SER A 164 18.64 -7.21 10.54
C SER A 164 19.99 -6.81 9.94
N PRO A 165 21.14 -7.49 10.17
CA PRO A 165 22.40 -7.05 9.55
C PRO A 165 22.37 -7.12 8.02
N LEU A 166 21.69 -8.13 7.46
CA LEU A 166 21.53 -8.30 6.01
C LEU A 166 20.58 -7.25 5.43
N ILE A 167 19.46 -6.99 6.11
CA ILE A 167 18.49 -5.95 5.71
C ILE A 167 19.17 -4.57 5.67
N HIS A 168 19.92 -4.23 6.71
CA HIS A 168 20.66 -2.96 6.76
C HIS A 168 21.72 -2.88 5.66
N SER A 169 22.47 -3.95 5.43
CA SER A 169 23.50 -4.00 4.37
C SER A 169 22.90 -3.84 2.98
N LYS A 170 21.78 -4.52 2.69
CA LYS A 170 21.01 -4.36 1.45
C LYS A 170 20.57 -2.91 1.27
N ARG A 171 19.94 -2.30 2.29
CA ARG A 171 19.49 -0.89 2.24
C ARG A 171 20.64 0.07 1.98
N MET A 172 21.79 -0.11 2.63
CA MET A 172 22.98 0.71 2.38
C MET A 172 23.49 0.58 0.94
N MET A 173 23.51 -0.63 0.39
CA MET A 173 23.92 -0.89 -0.99
C MET A 173 22.97 -0.22 -2.00
N TYR A 174 21.65 -0.35 -1.81
CA TYR A 174 20.66 0.31 -2.67
C TYR A 174 20.77 1.83 -2.61
N ASN A 175 20.93 2.41 -1.41
CA ASN A 175 21.12 3.85 -1.27
C ASN A 175 22.40 4.33 -1.96
N LYS A 176 23.49 3.56 -1.86
CA LYS A 176 24.74 3.88 -2.55
C LYS A 176 24.58 3.84 -4.07
N LEU A 177 23.90 2.83 -4.62
CA LEU A 177 23.61 2.75 -6.06
C LEU A 177 22.76 3.93 -6.55
N ASN A 178 21.72 4.29 -5.79
CA ASN A 178 20.89 5.45 -6.10
C ASN A 178 21.66 6.77 -6.03
N ASN A 179 22.63 6.88 -5.11
CA ASN A 179 23.50 8.06 -5.00
C ASN A 179 24.58 8.09 -6.09
N ILE A 180 25.14 6.95 -6.51
CA ILE A 180 26.13 6.89 -7.60
C ILE A 180 25.52 7.40 -8.91
N HIS A 181 24.26 7.06 -9.22
CA HIS A 181 23.56 7.65 -10.35
C HIS A 181 23.37 9.17 -10.26
N ASN A 182 23.42 9.74 -9.05
CA ASN A 182 23.39 11.19 -8.84
C ASN A 182 24.80 11.81 -8.79
N ASP A 183 25.85 11.03 -8.51
CA ASP A 183 27.24 11.49 -8.37
C ASP A 183 28.06 11.44 -9.67
N ASP A 184 27.63 10.72 -10.71
CA ASP A 184 28.29 10.78 -12.03
C ASP A 184 28.20 12.19 -12.69
N SER A 185 27.45 13.14 -12.08
CA SER A 185 27.43 14.57 -12.42
C SER A 185 28.16 15.49 -11.43
N MET A 186 28.75 14.96 -10.35
CA MET A 186 29.51 15.71 -9.33
C MET A 186 30.91 16.07 -9.83
N ASN A 187 30.96 16.91 -10.86
CA ASN A 187 32.14 17.73 -11.13
C ASN A 187 32.00 19.03 -10.31
N ASN A 188 33.04 19.40 -9.55
CA ASN A 188 33.10 20.49 -8.56
C ASN A 188 32.69 21.88 -9.09
N ASN A 189 31.41 22.10 -9.38
CA ASN A 189 30.87 23.34 -9.91
C ASN A 189 29.62 23.72 -9.11
N PHE A 190 29.72 24.79 -8.31
CA PHE A 190 28.61 25.33 -7.51
C PHE A 190 27.32 25.58 -8.32
N ILE A 191 27.43 25.88 -9.61
CA ILE A 191 26.29 26.09 -10.51
C ILE A 191 25.57 24.76 -10.81
N LEU A 192 26.30 23.67 -11.06
CA LEU A 192 25.72 22.34 -11.28
C LEU A 192 25.00 21.83 -10.03
N ASN A 193 25.59 22.05 -8.85
CA ASN A 193 24.94 21.70 -7.58
C ASN A 193 23.63 22.47 -7.36
N ARG A 194 23.56 23.74 -7.78
CA ARG A 194 22.35 24.56 -7.67
C ARG A 194 21.28 24.17 -8.70
N ILE A 195 21.69 23.75 -9.89
CA ILE A 195 20.77 23.22 -10.91
C ILE A 195 20.18 21.90 -10.43
N HIS A 196 21.02 20.98 -9.92
CA HIS A 196 20.55 19.71 -9.34
C HIS A 196 19.64 19.89 -8.12
N SER A 197 19.90 20.86 -7.24
CA SER A 197 18.98 21.14 -6.13
C SER A 197 17.62 21.61 -6.64
N ASN A 198 17.61 22.52 -7.62
CA ASN A 198 16.36 23.03 -8.21
C ASN A 198 15.59 21.95 -8.97
N GLU A 199 16.28 21.06 -9.70
CA GLU A 199 15.66 19.94 -10.40
C GLU A 199 15.06 18.92 -9.42
N ASN A 200 15.75 18.65 -8.31
CA ASN A 200 15.24 17.78 -7.24
C ASN A 200 14.01 18.38 -6.54
N GLU A 201 14.01 19.68 -6.27
CA GLU A 201 12.85 20.39 -5.73
C GLU A 201 11.67 20.36 -6.71
N ALA A 202 11.92 20.64 -7.99
CA ALA A 202 10.90 20.58 -9.03
C ALA A 202 10.33 19.16 -9.19
N HIS A 203 11.17 18.12 -9.13
CA HIS A 203 10.75 16.73 -9.12
C HIS A 203 9.84 16.44 -7.91
N GLN A 204 10.29 16.76 -6.70
CA GLN A 204 9.49 16.54 -5.48
C GLN A 204 8.15 17.27 -5.53
N GLN A 205 8.13 18.52 -6.01
CA GLN A 205 6.91 19.30 -6.15
C GLN A 205 5.93 18.66 -7.14
N ARG A 206 6.42 18.18 -8.30
CA ARG A 206 5.58 17.45 -9.27
C ARG A 206 5.02 16.18 -8.68
N ILE A 207 5.86 15.38 -8.01
CA ILE A 207 5.41 14.14 -7.36
C ILE A 207 4.35 14.42 -6.30
N ASN A 208 4.57 15.38 -5.40
CA ASN A 208 3.59 15.70 -4.35
C ASN A 208 2.26 16.19 -4.95
N SER A 209 2.31 17.09 -5.93
CA SER A 209 1.13 17.57 -6.65
C SER A 209 0.35 16.43 -7.33
N PHE A 210 1.07 15.47 -7.92
CA PHE A 210 0.47 14.28 -8.52
C PHE A 210 -0.20 13.38 -7.47
N LEU A 211 0.46 13.12 -6.33
CA LEU A 211 -0.12 12.31 -5.26
C LEU A 211 -1.37 12.96 -4.65
N ASP A 212 -1.36 14.28 -4.45
CA ASP A 212 -2.53 15.03 -3.99
C ASP A 212 -3.69 14.92 -4.98
N TYR A 213 -3.41 15.00 -6.27
CA TYR A 213 -4.40 14.78 -7.33
C TYR A 213 -4.99 13.37 -7.29
N LEU A 214 -4.17 12.34 -7.08
CA LEU A 214 -4.65 10.95 -6.96
C LEU A 214 -5.56 10.76 -5.76
N ASP A 215 -5.21 11.34 -4.61
CA ASP A 215 -6.04 11.23 -3.41
C ASP A 215 -7.37 11.98 -3.56
N GLN A 216 -7.36 13.18 -4.15
CA GLN A 216 -8.59 13.92 -4.47
C GLN A 216 -9.49 13.11 -5.42
N THR A 217 -8.93 12.60 -6.51
CA THR A 217 -9.67 11.82 -7.51
C THR A 217 -10.25 10.55 -6.90
N PHE A 218 -9.46 9.84 -6.08
CA PHE A 218 -9.91 8.65 -5.37
C PHE A 218 -11.12 8.93 -4.50
N TRP A 219 -11.07 9.96 -3.64
CA TRP A 219 -12.17 10.28 -2.73
C TRP A 219 -13.40 10.84 -3.44
N GLN A 220 -13.23 11.56 -4.55
CA GLN A 220 -14.35 11.96 -5.42
C GLN A 220 -15.06 10.73 -5.99
N ASN A 221 -14.31 9.78 -6.54
CA ASN A 221 -14.88 8.53 -7.07
C ASN A 221 -15.59 7.72 -5.97
N MET A 222 -15.01 7.64 -4.76
CA MET A 222 -15.69 6.98 -3.64
C MET A 222 -17.00 7.68 -3.26
N THR A 223 -17.04 9.02 -3.30
CA THR A 223 -18.27 9.79 -3.02
C THR A 223 -19.36 9.50 -4.05
N ILE A 224 -19.00 9.40 -5.33
CA ILE A 224 -19.93 9.03 -6.41
C ILE A 224 -20.41 7.59 -6.23
N LEU A 225 -19.52 6.64 -5.93
CA LEU A 225 -19.88 5.24 -5.69
C LEU A 225 -20.77 5.06 -4.46
N ALA A 226 -20.58 5.86 -3.42
CA ALA A 226 -21.38 5.81 -2.20
C ALA A 226 -22.81 6.35 -2.38
N THR A 227 -23.04 7.19 -3.39
CA THR A 227 -24.32 7.88 -3.64
C THR A 227 -25.12 7.31 -4.82
N SER A 228 -24.59 6.30 -5.51
CA SER A 228 -25.16 5.74 -6.75
C SER A 228 -26.23 4.65 -6.53
N PHE A 229 -26.85 4.59 -5.36
CA PHE A 229 -27.92 3.64 -5.04
C PHE A 229 -29.02 4.28 -4.21
#